data_AF-A0AAU2GNC1-F1
#
_entry.id   AF-A0AAU2GNC1-F1
#
_cell.length_a   1.000
_cell.length_b   1.000
_cell.length_c   1.000
_cell.angle_alpha   90.00
_cell.angle_beta   90.00
_cell.angle_gamma   90.00
#
_symmetry.space_group_name_H-M   'P 1'
#
loop_
_entity.id
_entity.type
_entity.pdbx_description
1 polymer ?
#
loop_
_entity_poly.entity_id
_entity_poly.type
_entity_poly.pdbx_seq_one_letter_code
_entity_poly.pdbx_strand_id
1 'polypeptide(L)'
;MGPLKPNLIELIVGLICFAAVFAIMAKILLPRIEKTLAERESATEGTLERAEEAQLEAQRIHAQYLAELSAARHEAGRIRQAAHEEGVAILAQVRAEGHRVREELVAAAAVQLEADRVLAEAELREDVLGLARELAGRIVGEPFTDLDRARAIADEYFAEVDADAATTA
;
A
#
# COMPACT_ATOMS: atom_id res chain seq x y z
N MET A 1 73.64 83.70 -37.76
CA MET A 1 74.84 82.89 -37.49
C MET A 1 74.50 81.90 -36.38
N GLY A 2 74.57 80.61 -36.69
CA GLY A 2 74.29 79.52 -35.75
C GLY A 2 73.80 78.30 -36.53
N PRO A 3 74.66 77.32 -36.85
CA PRO A 3 74.29 76.21 -37.71
C PRO A 3 73.30 75.29 -36.97
N LEU A 4 72.03 75.29 -37.36
CA LEU A 4 71.07 74.22 -37.02
C LEU A 4 71.34 72.97 -37.88
N LYS A 5 72.60 72.57 -37.98
CA LYS A 5 72.92 71.19 -38.29
C LYS A 5 72.93 70.51 -36.94
N PRO A 6 71.94 69.65 -36.61
CA PRO A 6 72.02 68.88 -35.38
C PRO A 6 73.40 68.22 -35.37
N ASN A 7 74.11 68.33 -34.25
CA ASN A 7 75.36 67.63 -34.09
C ASN A 7 75.01 66.15 -34.25
N LEU A 8 75.39 65.55 -35.38
CA LEU A 8 74.96 64.19 -35.74
C LEU A 8 75.33 63.19 -34.63
N ILE A 9 76.42 63.47 -33.91
CA ILE A 9 76.89 62.73 -32.75
C ILE A 9 75.90 62.83 -31.58
N GLU A 10 75.39 64.01 -31.23
CA GLU A 10 74.39 64.18 -30.15
C GLU A 10 73.06 63.52 -30.51
N LEU A 11 72.65 63.59 -31.77
CA LEU A 11 71.45 62.90 -32.26
C LEU A 11 71.62 61.37 -32.19
N ILE A 12 72.79 60.84 -32.59
CA ILE A 12 73.09 59.40 -32.53
C ILE A 12 73.18 58.92 -31.08
N VAL A 13 73.85 59.66 -30.19
CA VAL A 13 73.93 59.31 -28.76
C VAL A 13 72.56 59.38 -28.10
N GLY A 14 71.77 60.41 -28.38
CA GLY A 14 70.38 60.53 -27.91
C GLY A 14 69.49 59.40 -28.42
N LEU A 15 69.64 59.00 -29.68
CA LEU A 15 68.94 57.87 -30.27
C LEU A 15 69.34 56.55 -29.61
N ILE A 16 70.63 56.34 -29.33
CA ILE A 16 71.12 55.15 -28.63
C ILE A 16 70.57 55.09 -27.20
N CYS A 17 70.60 56.20 -26.46
CA CYS A 17 70.01 56.27 -25.12
C CYS A 17 68.49 56.02 -25.15
N PHE A 18 67.78 56.61 -26.11
CA PHE A 18 66.35 56.37 -26.30
C PHE A 18 66.07 54.91 -26.64
N ALA A 19 66.82 54.32 -27.57
CA ALA A 19 66.68 52.93 -27.96
C ALA A 19 67.00 51.96 -26.80
N ALA A 20 67.99 52.26 -25.97
CA ALA A 20 68.32 51.47 -24.79
C ALA A 20 67.18 51.49 -23.76
N VAL A 21 66.64 52.67 -23.44
CA VAL A 21 65.49 52.81 -22.53
C VAL A 21 64.25 52.17 -23.13
N PHE A 22 63.98 52.37 -24.42
CA PHE A 22 62.87 51.75 -25.13
C PHE A 22 62.98 50.23 -25.15
N ALA A 23 64.17 49.67 -25.36
CA ALA A 23 64.38 48.21 -25.32
C ALA A 23 64.13 47.63 -23.93
N ILE A 24 64.58 48.31 -22.86
CA ILE A 24 64.33 47.89 -21.47
C ILE A 24 62.82 47.98 -21.17
N MET A 25 62.18 49.08 -21.56
CA MET A 25 60.75 49.27 -21.38
C MET A 25 59.95 48.24 -22.18
N ALA A 26 60.29 48.00 -23.44
CA ALA A 26 59.62 47.00 -24.27
C ALA A 26 59.80 45.59 -23.69
N LYS A 27 61.00 45.25 -23.20
CA LYS A 27 61.28 43.93 -22.62
C LYS A 27 60.60 43.68 -21.27
N ILE A 28 60.21 44.71 -20.52
CA ILE A 28 59.61 44.57 -19.19
C ILE A 28 58.12 44.93 -19.18
N LEU A 29 57.72 45.99 -19.88
CA LEU A 29 56.36 46.54 -19.84
C LEU A 29 55.39 45.76 -20.73
N LEU A 30 55.78 45.43 -21.97
CA LEU A 30 54.93 44.60 -22.85
C LEU A 30 54.55 43.25 -22.20
N PRO A 31 55.51 42.42 -21.71
CA PRO A 31 55.13 41.13 -21.15
C PRO A 31 54.29 41.25 -19.88
N ARG A 32 54.43 42.34 -19.11
CA ARG A 32 53.56 42.61 -17.96
C ARG A 32 52.12 42.94 -18.38
N ILE A 33 51.95 43.75 -19.42
CA ILE A 33 50.63 44.11 -19.95
C ILE A 33 49.95 42.87 -20.53
N GLU A 34 50.65 42.11 -21.38
CA GLU A 34 50.15 40.86 -21.96
C GLU A 34 49.73 39.87 -20.87
N LYS A 35 50.57 39.69 -19.83
CA LYS A 35 50.24 38.82 -18.69
C LYS A 35 48.96 39.24 -17.99
N THR A 36 48.79 40.53 -17.68
CA THR A 36 47.58 41.00 -17.01
C THR A 36 46.32 40.90 -17.87
N LEU A 37 46.47 41.03 -19.19
CA LEU A 37 45.36 40.90 -20.12
C LEU A 37 44.94 39.44 -20.25
N ALA A 38 45.90 38.52 -20.40
CA ALA A 38 45.67 37.08 -20.41
C ALA A 38 45.09 36.56 -19.09
N GLU A 39 45.54 37.08 -17.94
CA GLU A 39 44.95 36.76 -16.63
C GLU A 39 43.49 37.21 -16.52
N ARG A 40 43.13 38.38 -17.06
CA ARG A 40 41.74 38.86 -17.06
C ARG A 40 40.86 38.10 -18.05
N GLU A 41 41.38 37.80 -19.22
CA GLU A 41 40.69 37.02 -20.27
C GLU A 41 40.39 35.61 -19.75
N SER A 42 41.41 34.89 -19.28
CA SER A 42 41.24 33.55 -18.67
C SER A 42 40.36 33.56 -17.42
N ALA A 43 40.42 34.59 -16.58
CA ALA A 43 39.53 34.70 -15.44
C ALA A 43 38.06 34.86 -15.87
N THR A 44 37.81 35.67 -16.90
CA THR A 44 36.46 35.95 -17.41
C THR A 44 35.89 34.74 -18.14
N GLU A 45 36.64 34.18 -19.08
CA GLU A 45 36.27 33.00 -19.87
C GLU A 45 36.06 31.80 -18.95
N GLY A 46 37.01 31.54 -18.04
CA GLY A 46 36.88 30.46 -17.05
C GLY A 46 35.73 30.67 -16.06
N THR A 47 35.32 31.90 -15.76
CA THR A 47 34.09 32.13 -14.95
C THR A 47 32.82 31.91 -15.74
N LEU A 48 32.80 32.25 -17.03
CA LEU A 48 31.65 32.04 -17.90
C LEU A 48 31.43 30.54 -18.15
N GLU A 49 32.48 29.81 -18.51
CA GLU A 49 32.43 28.35 -18.68
C GLU A 49 31.93 27.65 -17.40
N ARG A 50 32.48 28.01 -16.23
CA ARG A 50 32.01 27.45 -14.95
C ARG A 50 30.55 27.80 -14.64
N ALA A 51 30.08 28.99 -15.03
CA ALA A 51 28.69 29.39 -14.83
C ALA A 51 27.75 28.60 -15.76
N GLU A 52 28.14 28.40 -17.02
CA GLU A 52 27.38 27.59 -17.99
C GLU A 52 27.34 26.12 -17.57
N GLU A 53 28.47 25.53 -17.17
CA GLU A 53 28.54 24.17 -16.64
C GLU A 53 27.65 23.99 -15.42
N ALA A 54 27.73 24.91 -14.45
CA ALA A 54 26.88 24.87 -13.26
C ALA A 54 25.40 25.00 -13.60
N GLN A 55 25.04 25.84 -14.59
CA GLN A 55 23.66 26.00 -15.03
C GLN A 55 23.15 24.73 -15.75
N LEU A 56 23.96 24.12 -16.59
CA LEU A 56 23.65 22.87 -17.28
C LEU A 56 23.50 21.72 -16.28
N GLU A 57 24.40 21.63 -15.30
CA GLU A 57 24.31 20.63 -14.24
C GLU A 57 23.05 20.82 -13.38
N ALA A 58 22.74 22.06 -12.99
CA ALA A 58 21.51 22.38 -12.27
C ALA A 58 20.25 21.99 -13.08
N GLN A 59 20.23 22.26 -14.39
CA GLN A 59 19.12 21.86 -15.26
C GLN A 59 19.02 20.34 -15.37
N ARG A 60 20.14 19.63 -15.48
CA ARG A 60 20.17 18.15 -15.50
C ARG A 60 19.65 17.55 -14.21
N ILE A 61 20.13 18.04 -13.06
CA ILE A 61 19.66 17.59 -11.75
C ILE A 61 18.18 17.86 -11.59
N HIS A 62 17.70 19.04 -11.99
CA HIS A 62 16.29 19.38 -11.93
C HIS A 62 15.43 18.47 -12.83
N ALA A 63 15.89 18.16 -14.05
CA ALA A 63 15.20 17.23 -14.94
C ALA A 63 15.15 15.80 -14.37
N GLN A 64 16.26 15.33 -13.78
CA GLN A 64 16.32 14.03 -13.08
C GLN A 64 15.36 14.01 -11.89
N TYR A 65 15.36 15.06 -11.06
CA TYR A 65 14.45 15.19 -9.93
C TYR A 65 12.97 15.15 -10.35
N LEU A 66 12.61 15.86 -11.42
CA LEU A 66 11.24 15.82 -11.94
C LEU A 66 10.87 14.43 -12.49
N ALA A 67 11.81 13.75 -13.16
CA ALA A 67 11.61 12.40 -13.64
C ALA A 67 11.40 11.41 -12.48
N GLU A 68 12.23 11.50 -11.43
CA GLU A 68 12.08 10.71 -10.21
C GLU A 68 10.75 10.99 -9.50
N LEU A 69 10.35 12.25 -9.39
CA LEU A 69 9.06 12.63 -8.80
C LEU A 69 7.88 12.05 -9.59
N SER A 70 7.96 12.08 -10.92
CA SER A 70 6.96 11.46 -11.80
C SER A 70 6.90 9.95 -11.59
N ALA A 71 8.06 9.28 -11.62
CA ALA A 71 8.16 7.85 -11.38
C ALA A 71 7.61 7.44 -10.00
N ALA A 72 7.95 8.19 -8.95
CA ALA A 72 7.45 7.97 -7.59
C ALA A 72 5.92 8.15 -7.52
N ARG A 73 5.35 9.12 -8.22
CA ARG A 73 3.88 9.31 -8.30
C ARG A 73 3.19 8.16 -9.03
N HIS A 74 3.77 7.69 -10.13
CA HIS A 74 3.26 6.53 -10.86
C HIS A 74 3.31 5.27 -10.00
N GLU A 75 4.43 5.03 -9.33
CA GLU A 75 4.62 3.89 -8.43
C GLU A 75 3.65 3.93 -7.25
N ALA A 76 3.48 5.09 -6.61
CA ALA A 76 2.48 5.28 -5.57
C ALA A 76 1.05 5.02 -6.07
N GLY A 77 0.74 5.42 -7.32
CA GLY A 77 -0.52 5.10 -7.97
C GLY A 77 -0.71 3.60 -8.15
N ARG A 78 0.32 2.91 -8.65
CA ARG A 78 0.33 1.46 -8.84
C ARG A 78 0.15 0.70 -7.53
N ILE A 79 0.83 1.11 -6.46
CA ILE A 79 0.70 0.52 -5.13
C ILE A 79 -0.72 0.70 -4.59
N ARG A 80 -1.30 1.90 -4.70
CA ARG A 80 -2.69 2.13 -4.26
C ARG A 80 -3.69 1.27 -5.03
N GLN A 81 -3.50 1.15 -6.35
CA GLN A 81 -4.38 0.33 -7.18
C GLN A 81 -4.27 -1.16 -6.81
N ALA A 82 -3.05 -1.67 -6.66
CA ALA A 82 -2.82 -3.05 -6.25
C ALA A 82 -3.42 -3.34 -4.87
N ALA A 83 -3.24 -2.44 -3.89
CA ALA A 83 -3.83 -2.58 -2.56
C ALA A 83 -5.37 -2.55 -2.59
N HIS A 84 -5.97 -1.76 -3.49
CA HIS A 84 -7.42 -1.73 -3.67
C HIS A 84 -7.94 -3.04 -4.27
N GLU A 85 -7.31 -3.55 -5.32
CA GLU A 85 -7.66 -4.82 -5.96
C GLU A 85 -7.52 -6.00 -4.99
N GLU A 86 -6.41 -6.04 -4.26
CA GLU A 86 -6.17 -7.04 -3.20
C GLU A 86 -7.22 -6.93 -2.09
N GLY A 87 -7.53 -5.72 -1.62
CA GLY A 87 -8.55 -5.50 -0.61
C GLY A 87 -9.95 -5.96 -1.05
N VAL A 88 -10.32 -5.71 -2.31
CA VAL A 88 -11.59 -6.20 -2.89
C VAL A 88 -11.60 -7.72 -2.98
N ALA A 89 -10.49 -8.34 -3.40
CA ALA A 89 -10.37 -9.79 -3.47
C ALA A 89 -10.49 -10.45 -2.09
N ILE A 90 -9.80 -9.91 -1.08
CA ILE A 90 -9.88 -10.38 0.31
C ILE A 90 -11.31 -10.24 0.83
N LEU A 91 -11.98 -9.11 0.61
CA LEU A 91 -13.37 -8.93 1.03
C LEU A 91 -14.32 -9.93 0.36
N ALA A 92 -14.13 -10.23 -0.92
CA ALA A 92 -14.91 -11.23 -1.63
C ALA A 92 -14.67 -12.63 -1.04
N GLN A 93 -13.41 -12.98 -0.77
CA GLN A 93 -13.04 -14.26 -0.16
C GLN A 93 -13.63 -14.43 1.24
N VAL A 94 -13.49 -13.42 2.10
CA VAL A 94 -14.04 -13.44 3.47
C VAL A 94 -15.57 -13.55 3.46
N ARG A 95 -16.25 -12.88 2.53
CA ARG A 95 -17.71 -13.01 2.38
C ARG A 95 -18.11 -14.41 1.94
N ALA A 96 -17.43 -14.98 0.93
CA ALA A 96 -17.72 -16.32 0.45
C ALA A 96 -17.51 -17.36 1.56
N GLU A 97 -16.41 -17.26 2.29
CA GLU A 97 -16.11 -18.12 3.43
C GLU A 97 -17.14 -17.95 4.56
N GLY A 98 -17.53 -16.71 4.88
CA GLY A 98 -18.57 -16.44 5.86
C GLY A 98 -19.93 -17.03 5.48
N HIS A 99 -20.29 -17.02 4.19
CA HIS A 99 -21.49 -17.68 3.70
C HIS A 99 -21.42 -19.20 3.84
N ARG A 100 -20.28 -19.81 3.47
CA ARG A 100 -20.04 -21.25 3.63
C ARG A 100 -20.14 -21.69 5.08
N VAL A 101 -19.44 -21.02 5.99
CA VAL A 101 -19.46 -21.32 7.43
C VAL A 101 -20.87 -21.15 8.01
N ARG A 102 -21.61 -20.12 7.59
CA ARG A 102 -23.01 -19.93 8.01
C ARG A 102 -23.88 -21.09 7.55
N GLU A 103 -23.77 -21.51 6.29
CA GLU A 103 -24.56 -22.61 5.74
C GLU A 103 -24.27 -23.92 6.46
N GLU A 104 -22.99 -24.20 6.75
CA GLU A 104 -22.57 -25.35 7.55
C GLU A 104 -23.14 -25.30 8.97
N LEU A 105 -23.10 -24.14 9.62
CA LEU A 105 -23.67 -23.95 10.96
C LEU A 105 -25.18 -24.16 10.96
N VAL A 106 -25.90 -23.61 9.98
CA VAL A 106 -27.36 -23.77 9.87
C VAL A 106 -27.74 -25.23 9.61
N ALA A 107 -27.01 -25.92 8.73
CA ALA A 107 -27.24 -27.34 8.47
C ALA A 107 -26.98 -28.19 9.74
N ALA A 108 -25.88 -27.92 10.45
CA ALA A 108 -25.58 -28.61 11.71
C ALA A 108 -26.64 -28.33 12.78
N ALA A 109 -27.09 -27.08 12.91
CA ALA A 109 -28.15 -26.69 13.84
C ALA A 109 -29.49 -27.35 13.51
N ALA A 110 -29.84 -27.49 12.23
CA ALA A 110 -31.05 -28.19 11.80
C ALA A 110 -31.01 -29.68 12.21
N VAL A 111 -29.87 -30.34 12.04
CA VAL A 111 -29.69 -31.75 12.47
C VAL A 111 -29.82 -31.89 13.99
N GLN A 112 -29.23 -30.98 14.76
CA GLN A 112 -29.37 -30.98 16.22
C GLN A 112 -30.81 -30.70 16.65
N LEU A 113 -31.50 -29.76 15.99
CA LEU A 113 -32.89 -29.44 16.31
C LEU A 113 -33.83 -30.63 16.07
N GLU A 114 -33.64 -31.39 15.00
CA GLU A 114 -34.41 -32.61 14.76
C GLU A 114 -34.13 -33.68 15.82
N ALA A 115 -32.87 -33.84 16.24
CA ALA A 115 -32.52 -34.74 17.33
C ALA A 115 -33.16 -34.32 18.67
N ASP A 116 -33.08 -33.03 19.01
CA ASP A 116 -33.68 -32.46 20.21
C ASP A 116 -35.21 -32.59 20.19
N ARG A 117 -35.84 -32.46 19.01
CA ARG A 117 -37.28 -32.67 18.82
C ARG A 117 -37.68 -34.11 19.14
N VAL A 118 -36.96 -35.09 18.61
CA VAL A 118 -37.25 -36.51 18.89
C VAL A 118 -37.10 -36.82 20.39
N LEU A 119 -36.07 -36.27 21.04
CA LEU A 119 -35.88 -36.41 22.48
C LEU A 119 -37.03 -35.77 23.27
N ALA A 120 -37.42 -34.54 22.92
CA ALA A 120 -38.51 -33.83 23.57
C ALA A 120 -39.87 -34.52 23.38
N GLU A 121 -40.15 -35.08 22.19
CA GLU A 121 -41.36 -35.86 21.93
C GLU A 121 -41.40 -37.14 22.79
N ALA A 122 -40.27 -37.83 22.94
CA ALA A 122 -40.17 -39.02 23.81
C ALA A 122 -40.40 -38.68 25.29
N GLU A 123 -39.80 -37.59 25.79
CA GLU A 123 -40.00 -37.11 27.16
C GLU A 123 -41.47 -36.72 27.41
N LEU A 124 -42.08 -35.99 26.47
CA LEU A 124 -43.48 -35.58 26.56
C LEU A 124 -44.44 -36.79 26.58
N ARG A 125 -44.15 -37.84 25.80
CA ARG A 125 -44.95 -39.09 25.81
C ARG A 125 -44.90 -39.73 27.20
N GLU A 126 -43.72 -39.86 27.80
CA GLU A 126 -43.56 -40.43 29.14
C GLU A 126 -44.31 -39.61 30.22
N ASP A 127 -44.26 -38.28 30.14
CA ASP A 127 -44.99 -37.39 31.04
C ASP A 127 -46.51 -37.53 30.88
N VAL A 128 -47.02 -37.58 29.65
CA VAL A 128 -48.45 -37.77 29.36
C VAL A 128 -48.94 -39.14 29.85
N LEU A 129 -48.16 -40.21 29.65
CA LEU A 129 -48.45 -41.53 30.20
C LEU A 129 -48.48 -41.51 31.74
N GLY A 130 -47.57 -40.75 32.34
CA GLY A 130 -47.55 -40.47 33.78
C GLY A 130 -48.86 -39.86 34.28
N LEU A 131 -49.28 -38.76 33.66
CA LEU A 131 -50.49 -38.02 34.02
C LEU A 131 -51.78 -38.82 33.73
N ALA A 132 -51.84 -39.52 32.60
CA ALA A 132 -52.99 -40.35 32.23
C ALA A 132 -53.20 -41.49 33.22
N ARG A 133 -52.11 -42.14 33.66
CA ARG A 133 -52.15 -43.17 34.70
C ARG A 133 -52.65 -42.63 36.04
N GLU A 134 -52.17 -41.46 36.44
CA GLU A 134 -52.62 -40.83 37.69
C GLU A 134 -54.12 -40.54 37.65
N LEU A 135 -54.62 -40.00 36.53
CA LEU A 135 -56.04 -39.74 36.32
C LEU A 135 -56.87 -41.05 36.33
N ALA A 136 -56.42 -42.08 35.61
CA ALA A 136 -57.09 -43.38 35.57
C ALA A 136 -57.17 -44.05 36.96
N GLY A 137 -56.08 -43.99 37.74
CA GLY A 137 -56.06 -44.48 39.13
C GLY A 137 -57.05 -43.74 40.03
N ARG A 138 -57.20 -42.42 39.87
CA ARG A 138 -58.22 -41.64 40.61
C ARG A 138 -59.66 -42.03 40.24
N ILE A 139 -59.93 -42.39 38.98
CA ILE A 139 -61.27 -42.76 38.50
C ILE A 139 -61.66 -44.18 38.96
N VAL A 140 -60.73 -45.14 38.87
CA VAL A 140 -60.98 -46.56 39.20
C VAL A 140 -60.94 -46.83 40.71
N GLY A 141 -60.30 -45.95 41.49
CA GLY A 141 -60.23 -46.06 42.96
C GLY A 141 -59.18 -47.04 43.47
N GLU A 142 -58.42 -47.69 42.56
CA GLU A 142 -57.22 -48.48 42.85
C GLU A 142 -56.05 -48.00 41.98
N PRO A 143 -54.80 -48.00 42.51
CA PRO A 143 -53.63 -47.69 41.71
C PRO A 143 -53.42 -48.74 40.62
N PHE A 144 -53.23 -48.31 39.37
CA PHE A 144 -52.87 -49.20 38.27
C PHE A 144 -51.49 -49.83 38.56
N THR A 145 -51.44 -51.12 38.84
CA THR A 145 -50.21 -51.84 39.23
C THR A 145 -49.46 -52.44 38.05
N ASP A 146 -50.13 -52.65 36.91
CA ASP A 146 -49.55 -53.29 35.73
C ASP A 146 -49.07 -52.24 34.70
N LEU A 147 -47.84 -51.75 34.93
CA LEU A 147 -47.22 -50.64 34.18
C LEU A 147 -46.85 -51.02 32.74
N ASP A 148 -46.42 -52.26 32.52
CA ASP A 148 -45.93 -52.70 31.21
C ASP A 148 -47.09 -52.88 30.22
N ARG A 149 -48.23 -53.39 30.70
CA ARG A 149 -49.44 -53.53 29.88
C ARG A 149 -50.04 -52.17 29.53
N ALA A 150 -50.02 -51.21 30.44
CA ALA A 150 -50.52 -49.85 30.17
C ALA A 150 -49.65 -49.10 29.16
N ARG A 151 -48.31 -49.25 29.24
CA ARG A 151 -47.39 -48.71 28.23
C ARG A 151 -47.62 -49.35 26.86
N ALA A 152 -47.70 -50.67 26.78
CA ALA A 152 -47.88 -51.38 25.51
C ALA A 152 -49.15 -50.94 24.75
N ILE A 153 -50.28 -50.76 25.43
CA ILE A 153 -51.53 -50.29 24.81
C ILE A 153 -51.40 -48.84 24.33
N ALA A 154 -50.70 -48.00 25.09
CA ALA A 154 -50.51 -46.61 24.70
C ALA A 154 -49.53 -46.47 23.53
N ASP A 155 -48.46 -47.25 23.50
CA ASP A 155 -47.51 -47.32 22.38
C ASP A 155 -48.22 -47.72 21.07
N GLU A 156 -49.15 -48.68 21.12
CA GLU A 156 -49.99 -49.08 19.99
C GLU A 156 -50.88 -47.92 19.51
N TYR A 157 -51.53 -47.20 20.44
CA TYR A 157 -52.37 -46.05 20.12
C TYR A 157 -51.57 -44.90 19.48
N PHE A 158 -50.40 -44.57 20.03
CA PHE A 158 -49.56 -43.52 19.46
C PHE A 158 -48.98 -43.93 18.10
N ALA A 159 -48.63 -45.21 17.90
CA ALA A 159 -48.19 -45.71 16.60
C ALA A 159 -49.29 -45.60 15.52
N GLU A 160 -50.54 -45.82 15.90
CA GLU A 160 -51.70 -45.67 14.99
C GLU A 160 -51.92 -44.19 14.63
N VAL A 161 -51.82 -43.29 15.61
CA VAL A 161 -51.94 -41.84 15.38
C VAL A 161 -50.80 -41.28 14.52
N ASP A 162 -49.55 -41.73 14.74
CA ASP A 162 -48.40 -41.34 13.93
C ASP A 162 -48.55 -41.81 12.47
N ALA A 163 -49.08 -43.02 12.26
CA ALA A 163 -49.35 -43.57 10.92
C ALA A 163 -50.45 -42.79 10.17
N ASP A 164 -51.51 -42.37 10.87
CA ASP A 164 -52.55 -41.51 10.31
C ASP A 164 -52.00 -40.11 9.97
N ALA A 165 -51.20 -39.51 10.85
CA ALA A 165 -50.59 -38.21 10.61
C ALA A 165 -49.65 -38.23 9.38
N ALA A 166 -48.88 -39.31 9.18
CA ALA A 166 -48.00 -39.48 8.02
C ALA A 166 -48.76 -39.71 6.70
N THR A 167 -50.00 -40.19 6.75
CA THR A 167 -50.84 -40.43 5.56
C THR A 167 -51.58 -39.17 5.10
N THR A 168 -51.70 -38.17 5.98
CA THR A 168 -52.49 -36.95 5.74
C THR A 168 -51.63 -35.73 5.34
N ALA A 169 -50.30 -35.85 5.35
CA ALA A 169 -49.33 -34.82 4.94
C ALA A 169 -48.78 -35.10 3.54
#